data_AF-A0A7H1PTE1-F1
#
_entry.id   AF-A0A7H1PTE1-F1
#
_cell.length_a   1.000
_cell.length_b   1.000
_cell.length_c   1.000
_cell.angle_alpha   90.00
_cell.angle_beta   90.00
_cell.angle_gamma   90.00
#
_symmetry.space_group_name_H-M   'P 1'
#
loop_
_entity.id
_entity.type
_entity.pdbx_description
1 polymer ?
#
loop_
_entity_poly.entity_id
_entity_poly.type
_entity_poly.pdbx_seq_one_letter_code
_entity_poly.pdbx_strand_id
1 'polypeptide(L)' 'MAKEALGRAFEASLAEGVRFERRLFQAVFATADQKEGMAAFVGKRPPEFRHR' A
#
# COMPACT_ATOMS: atom_id res chain seq x y z
N MET A 1 -6.15 3.24 -2.68
CA MET A 1 -4.80 3.64 -2.23
C MET A 1 -3.79 3.71 -3.38
N ALA A 2 -3.32 2.62 -3.98
CA ALA A 2 -2.30 2.72 -5.04
C ALA A 2 -2.76 3.49 -6.30
N LYS A 3 -3.98 3.22 -6.79
CA LYS A 3 -4.57 3.96 -7.92
C LYS A 3 -4.77 5.46 -7.62
N GLU A 4 -5.04 5.78 -6.36
CA GLU A 4 -5.22 7.15 -5.89
C GLU A 4 -3.89 7.89 -5.79
N ALA A 5 -2.83 7.21 -5.30
CA ALA A 5 -1.46 7.73 -5.31
C ALA A 5 -1.03 8.14 -6.72
N LEU A 6 -1.29 7.27 -7.70
CA LEU A 6 -0.95 7.51 -9.09
C LEU A 6 -1.72 8.71 -9.66
N GLY A 7 -3.05 8.77 -9.46
CA GLY A 7 -3.86 9.90 -9.91
C GLY A 7 -3.36 11.23 -9.33
N ARG A 8 -3.03 11.25 -8.03
CA ARG A 8 -2.57 12.47 -7.35
C ARG A 8 -1.14 12.88 -7.75
N ALA A 9 -0.29 11.93 -8.15
CA ALA A 9 1.04 12.24 -8.66
C ALA A 9 1.01 12.96 -10.02
N PHE A 10 -0.04 12.79 -10.82
CA PHE A 10 -0.21 13.52 -12.08
C PHE A 10 -0.69 14.97 -11.89
N GLU A 11 -1.28 15.29 -10.74
CA GLU A 11 -1.85 16.61 -10.44
C GLU A 11 -0.99 17.41 -9.43
N ALA A 12 0.10 16.84 -8.93
CA ALA A 12 0.95 17.44 -7.89
C ALA A 12 2.43 17.47 -8.30
N SER A 13 3.23 18.28 -7.61
CA SER A 13 4.68 18.28 -7.80
C SER A 13 5.28 16.93 -7.37
N LEU A 14 6.43 16.55 -7.94
CA LEU A 14 7.15 15.31 -7.59
C LEU A 14 7.35 15.18 -6.07
N ALA A 15 7.73 16.27 -5.40
CA ALA A 15 7.95 16.28 -3.96
C ALA A 15 6.66 16.00 -3.16
N GLU A 16 5.52 16.47 -3.63
CA GLU A 16 4.22 16.22 -3.01
C GLU A 16 3.71 14.80 -3.29
N GLY A 17 3.90 14.30 -4.52
CA GLY A 17 3.61 12.91 -4.88
C GLY A 17 4.36 11.92 -3.97
N VAL A 18 5.66 12.09 -3.80
CA VAL A 18 6.48 11.24 -2.92
C VAL A 18 6.04 11.32 -1.45
N ARG A 19 5.66 12.50 -0.95
CA ARG A 19 5.12 12.65 0.41
C ARG A 19 3.78 11.93 0.57
N PHE A 20 2.92 11.99 -0.45
CA PHE A 20 1.63 11.33 -0.46
C PHE A 20 1.77 9.80 -0.50
N GLU A 21 2.63 9.28 -1.38
CA GLU A 21 2.97 7.86 -1.45
C GLU A 21 3.51 7.32 -0.13
N ARG A 22 4.41 8.06 0.54
CA ARG A 22 4.94 7.66 1.85
C ARG A 22 3.84 7.51 2.90
N ARG A 23 2.88 8.45 2.96
CA ARG A 23 1.76 8.36 3.91
C ARG A 23 0.85 7.18 3.59
N LEU A 24 0.52 6.97 2.32
CA LEU A 24 -0.29 5.84 1.90
C LEU A 24 0.39 4.51 2.20
N PHE A 25 1.71 4.41 1.96
CA PHE A 25 2.47 3.22 2.28
C PHE A 25 2.43 2.88 3.78
N GLN A 26 2.56 3.88 4.65
CA GLN A 26 2.43 3.69 6.10
C GLN A 26 1.02 3.22 6.48
N ALA A 27 -0.02 3.76 5.86
CA ALA A 27 -1.40 3.35 6.11
C ALA A 27 -1.67 1.88 5.76
N VAL A 28 -0.97 1.32 4.76
CA VAL A 28 -1.11 -0.10 4.39
C VAL A 28 -0.70 -1.04 5.53
N PHE A 29 0.24 -0.66 6.41
CA PHE A 29 0.63 -1.50 7.56
C PHE A 29 -0.47 -1.67 8.61
N ALA A 30 -1.52 -0.84 8.56
CA ALA A 30 -2.67 -0.98 9.44
C ALA A 30 -3.69 -2.03 8.93
N THR A 31 -3.62 -2.45 7.66
CA THR A 31 -4.61 -3.37 7.08
C THR A 31 -4.34 -4.82 7.48
N ALA A 32 -5.39 -5.64 7.50
CA ALA A 32 -5.25 -7.06 7.78
C ALA A 32 -4.51 -7.77 6.64
N ASP A 33 -4.76 -7.32 5.41
CA ASP A 33 -4.14 -7.87 4.19
C ASP A 33 -2.62 -7.66 4.15
N GLN A 34 -2.11 -6.57 4.72
CA GLN A 34 -0.66 -6.34 4.79
C GLN A 34 0.03 -7.37 5.71
N LYS A 35 -0.59 -7.68 6.85
CA LYS A 35 -0.07 -8.68 7.80
C LYS A 35 -0.15 -10.08 7.21
N GLU A 36 -1.26 -10.40 6.54
CA GLU A 36 -1.45 -11.66 5.83
C GLU A 36 -0.45 -11.82 4.67
N GLY A 37 -0.22 -10.78 3.87
CA GLY A 37 0.78 -10.79 2.81
C GLY A 37 2.20 -11.07 3.32
N MET A 38 2.59 -10.45 4.44
CA MET A 38 3.88 -10.74 5.09
C MET A 38 3.95 -12.18 5.62
N ALA A 39 2.90 -12.64 6.32
CA ALA A 39 2.86 -13.98 6.87
C ALA A 39 2.88 -15.07 5.78
N ALA A 40 2.14 -14.86 4.70
CA ALA A 40 2.11 -15.75 3.54
C ALA A 40 3.46 -15.81 2.83
N PHE A 41 4.14 -14.67 2.68
CA PHE A 41 5.49 -14.60 2.10
C PHE A 41 6.50 -15.40 2.93
N VAL A 42 6.52 -15.22 4.25
CA VAL A 42 7.39 -15.98 5.17
C VAL A 42 7.03 -17.48 5.12
N GLY A 43 5.74 -17.80 5.08
CA GLY A 43 5.22 -19.16 5.03
C GLY A 43 5.30 -19.82 3.64
N LYS A 44 5.82 -19.13 2.61
CA LYS A 44 5.88 -19.60 1.22
C LYS A 44 4.56 -20.18 0.70
N ARG A 45 3.44 -19.57 1.11
CA ARG A 45 2.09 -19.95 0.68
C ARG A 45 1.43 -18.79 -0.07
N PRO A 46 0.41 -19.05 -0.89
CA PRO A 46 -0.41 -17.98 -1.47
C PRO A 46 -1.07 -17.14 -0.35
N PRO A 47 -1.06 -15.80 -0.46
CA PRO A 47 -1.78 -14.94 0.47
C PRO A 47 -3.29 -14.97 0.20
N GLU A 48 -4.09 -14.94 1.26
CA GLU A 48 -5.55 -14.80 1.17
C GLU A 48 -5.99 -13.39 1.54
N PHE A 49 -6.08 -12.50 0.55
CA PHE A 49 -6.56 -11.13 0.77
C PHE A 49 -8.08 -11.09 0.96
N ARG A 50 -8.55 -10.40 2.01
CA ARG A 50 -9.97 -10.25 2.33
C ARG A 50 -10.45 -8.80 2.20
N HIS A 51 -9.60 -7.89 1.73
CA HIS A 51 -9.90 -6.48 1.50
C HIS A 51 -10.44 -5.77 2.74
N ARG A 52 -9.81 -6.01 3.90
CA ARG A 52 -10.13 -5.38 5.20
C ARG A 52 -8.99 -4.53 5.73
#